data_AF-T2IRW6-F1
#
_entry.id   AF-T2IRW6-F1
#
_cell.length_a   1.000
_cell.length_b   1.000
_cell.length_c   1.000
_cell.angle_alpha   90.00
_cell.angle_beta   90.00
_cell.angle_gamma   90.00
#
_symmetry.space_group_name_H-M   'P 1'
#
loop_
_entity.id
_entity.type
_entity.pdbx_description
1 polymer ?
#
loop_
_entity_poly.entity_id
_entity_poly.type
_entity_poly.pdbx_seq_one_letter_code
_entity_poly.pdbx_strand_id
1 'polypeptide(L)'
;MLQVADIFEETSQQMKKLKIEDEKLQEYQMGFADIYQGNADTTRQFVAALNDKDIDTAKLMQQQVQQLGKKEQEFGAKMKDYCQDN
;
A
#
# COMPACT_ATOMS: atom_id res chain seq x y z
N MET A 1 -10.00 3.05 12.28
CA MET A 1 -8.61 3.22 11.81
C MET A 1 -7.80 1.93 11.95
N LEU A 2 -7.68 1.32 13.15
CA LEU A 2 -6.97 0.03 13.27
C LEU A 2 -7.56 -1.08 12.39
N GLN A 3 -8.90 -1.22 12.36
CA GLN A 3 -9.57 -2.14 11.44
C GLN A 3 -9.26 -1.88 9.95
N VAL A 4 -8.98 -0.62 9.57
CA VAL A 4 -8.59 -0.27 8.19
C VAL A 4 -7.16 -0.75 7.92
N ALA A 5 -6.26 -0.62 8.91
CA ALA A 5 -4.92 -1.19 8.81
C ALA A 5 -4.97 -2.71 8.65
N ASP A 6 -5.85 -3.39 9.38
CA ASP A 6 -5.99 -4.84 9.30
C ASP A 6 -6.48 -5.28 7.91
N ILE A 7 -7.43 -4.54 7.31
CA ILE A 7 -7.88 -4.78 5.93
C ILE A 7 -6.72 -4.59 4.93
N PHE A 8 -5.91 -3.55 5.10
CA PHE A 8 -4.76 -3.30 4.24
C PHE A 8 -3.71 -4.41 4.34
N GLU A 9 -3.41 -4.85 5.57
CA GLU A 9 -2.49 -5.97 5.79
C GLU A 9 -3.03 -7.26 5.19
N GLU A 10 -4.30 -7.59 5.43
CA GLU A 10 -4.93 -8.78 4.86
C GLU A 10 -4.87 -8.74 3.33
N THR A 11 -5.21 -7.60 2.72
CA THR A 11 -5.14 -7.40 1.26
C THR A 11 -3.71 -7.60 0.75
N SER A 12 -2.70 -7.05 1.42
CA SER A 12 -1.29 -7.27 1.08
C SER A 12 -0.94 -8.77 1.09
N GLN A 13 -1.33 -9.48 2.15
CA GLN A 13 -1.03 -10.90 2.28
C GLN A 13 -1.78 -11.75 1.27
N GLN A 14 -3.02 -11.40 0.93
CA GLN A 14 -3.79 -12.05 -0.13
C GLN A 14 -3.14 -11.81 -1.50
N MET A 15 -2.71 -10.58 -1.79
CA MET A 15 -2.00 -10.25 -3.02
C MET A 15 -0.71 -11.06 -3.16
N LYS A 16 0.13 -11.16 -2.12
CA LYS A 16 1.38 -11.96 -2.14
C LYS A 16 1.14 -13.44 -2.43
N LYS A 17 -0.07 -13.95 -2.21
CA LYS A 17 -0.43 -15.36 -2.45
C LYS A 17 -0.99 -15.63 -3.85
N LEU A 18 -1.30 -14.59 -4.64
CA LEU A 18 -1.76 -14.78 -6.00
C LEU A 18 -0.66 -15.48 -6.81
N LYS A 19 -1.07 -16.47 -7.59
CA LYS A 19 -0.18 -17.18 -8.52
C LYS A 19 -0.31 -16.50 -9.88
N ILE A 20 0.68 -15.69 -10.21
CA ILE A 20 0.78 -15.01 -11.50
C ILE A 20 2.02 -15.56 -12.19
N GLU A 21 1.84 -16.08 -13.41
CA GLU A 21 2.92 -16.70 -14.20
C GLU A 21 3.72 -15.67 -14.99
N ASP A 22 3.07 -14.59 -15.44
CA ASP A 22 3.73 -13.50 -16.13
C ASP A 22 4.63 -12.72 -15.15
N GLU A 23 5.94 -12.72 -15.43
CA GLU A 23 6.95 -12.11 -14.55
C GLU A 23 6.68 -10.62 -14.32
N LYS A 24 6.19 -9.89 -15.33
CA LYS A 24 5.94 -8.46 -15.20
C LYS A 24 4.70 -8.18 -14.39
N LEU A 25 3.65 -8.98 -14.56
CA LEU A 25 2.46 -8.91 -13.70
C LEU A 25 2.78 -9.31 -12.25
N GLN A 26 3.72 -10.23 -12.04
CA GLN A 26 4.20 -10.57 -10.70
C GLN A 26 4.92 -9.38 -10.03
N GLU A 27 5.71 -8.61 -10.77
CA GLU A 27 6.30 -7.37 -10.25
C GLU A 27 5.23 -6.36 -9.81
N TYR A 28 4.17 -6.17 -10.62
CA TYR A 28 3.06 -5.28 -10.26
C TYR A 28 2.31 -5.80 -9.03
N GLN A 29 2.01 -7.09 -8.97
CA GLN A 29 1.40 -7.75 -7.81
C GLN A 29 2.18 -7.48 -6.53
N MET A 30 3.49 -7.71 -6.55
CA MET A 30 4.34 -7.48 -5.37
C MET A 30 4.41 -5.99 -5.01
N GLY A 31 4.46 -5.10 -6.02
CA GLY A 31 4.41 -3.66 -5.81
C GLY A 31 3.14 -3.18 -5.13
N PHE A 32 1.97 -3.67 -5.57
CA PHE A 32 0.69 -3.37 -4.90
C PHE A 32 0.63 -3.95 -3.50
N ALA A 33 1.11 -5.19 -3.30
CA ALA A 33 1.15 -5.79 -1.98
C ALA A 33 1.99 -4.96 -1.00
N ASP A 34 3.14 -4.44 -1.44
CA ASP A 34 3.98 -3.58 -0.61
C ASP A 34 3.31 -2.23 -0.30
N ILE A 35 2.55 -1.67 -1.24
CA ILE A 35 1.78 -0.43 -1.00
C ILE A 35 0.71 -0.67 0.07
N TYR A 36 -0.03 -1.78 -0.01
CA TYR A 36 -1.04 -2.11 1.00
C TYR A 36 -0.41 -2.41 2.36
N GLN A 37 0.72 -3.12 2.43
CA GLN A 37 1.45 -3.27 3.70
C GLN A 37 1.87 -1.91 4.26
N GLY A 38 2.42 -1.03 3.41
CA GLY A 38 2.80 0.32 3.80
C GLY A 38 1.62 1.13 4.34
N ASN A 39 0.43 1.01 3.74
CA ASN A 39 -0.79 1.66 4.23
C ASN A 39 -1.24 1.11 5.58
N ALA A 40 -1.10 -0.20 5.83
CA ALA A 40 -1.37 -0.82 7.12
C ALA A 40 -0.44 -0.24 8.20
N ASP A 41 0.87 -0.27 7.95
CA ASP A 41 1.88 0.18 8.90
C ASP A 41 1.75 1.67 9.19
N THR A 42 1.56 2.49 8.14
CA THR A 42 1.37 3.94 8.27
C THR A 42 0.12 4.27 9.07
N THR A 43 -0.98 3.53 8.86
CA THR A 43 -2.23 3.73 9.60
C THR A 43 -2.06 3.40 11.09
N ARG A 44 -1.34 2.32 11.42
CA ARG A 44 -1.06 1.95 12.82
C ARG A 44 -0.19 2.99 13.51
N GLN A 45 0.88 3.43 12.85
CA GLN A 45 1.76 4.49 13.36
C GLN A 45 1.04 5.81 13.54
N PHE A 46 0.16 6.19 12.60
CA PHE A 46 -0.66 7.39 12.73
C PHE A 46 -1.58 7.32 13.97
N VAL A 47 -2.27 6.20 14.18
CA VAL A 47 -3.14 6.01 15.36
C VAL A 47 -2.32 6.06 16.66
N ALA A 48 -1.17 5.39 16.71
CA ALA A 48 -0.28 5.44 17.86
C ALA A 48 0.17 6.87 18.17
N ALA A 49 0.63 7.61 17.15
CA ALA A 49 1.04 9.00 17.28
C ALA A 49 -0.08 9.91 17.81
N LEU A 50 -1.33 9.71 17.36
CA LEU A 50 -2.47 10.46 17.90
C LEU A 50 -2.74 10.14 19.37
N ASN A 51 -2.64 8.87 19.77
CA ASN A 51 -2.82 8.46 21.18
C ASN A 51 -1.75 9.07 22.09
N ASP A 52 -0.50 9.08 21.61
CA ASP A 52 0.65 9.62 22.33
C ASP A 52 0.76 11.15 22.23
N LYS A 53 -0.14 11.79 21.46
CA LYS A 53 -0.12 13.23 21.13
C LYS A 53 1.18 13.67 20.44
N ASP A 54 1.84 12.76 19.73
CA ASP A 54 2.98 13.04 18.87
C ASP A 54 2.50 13.61 17.52
N ILE A 55 2.39 14.94 17.48
CA ILE A 55 1.87 15.66 16.32
C ILE A 55 2.81 15.57 15.11
N ASP A 56 4.12 15.49 15.35
CA ASP A 56 5.10 15.48 14.25
C ASP A 56 5.07 14.13 13.53
N THR A 57 5.01 13.03 14.28
CA THR A 57 4.82 11.69 13.69
C THR A 57 3.47 11.57 13.00
N ALA A 58 2.40 12.12 13.57
CA ALA A 58 1.08 12.11 12.93
C ALA A 58 1.09 12.82 11.56
N LYS A 59 1.75 13.99 11.45
CA LYS A 59 1.91 14.71 10.18
C LYS A 59 2.78 13.93 9.18
N LEU A 60 3.86 13.32 9.66
CA LEU A 60 4.73 12.50 8.81
C LEU A 60 3.95 11.33 8.21
N MET A 61 3.17 10.61 9.02
CA MET A 61 2.35 9.49 8.54
C MET A 61 1.25 9.95 7.57
N GLN A 62 0.67 11.14 7.78
CA GLN A 62 -0.27 11.72 6.81
C GLN A 62 0.38 11.95 5.44
N GLN A 63 1.62 12.47 5.42
CA GLN A 63 2.37 12.63 4.17
C GLN A 63 2.72 11.29 3.54
N GLN A 64 3.07 10.30 4.36
CA GLN A 64 3.41 8.95 3.89
C GLN A 64 2.22 8.28 3.18
N VAL A 65 1.00 8.37 3.72
CA VAL A 65 -0.21 7.87 3.04
C VAL A 65 -0.40 8.54 1.67
N GLN A 66 -0.18 9.85 1.56
CA GLN A 66 -0.30 10.56 0.29
C GLN A 66 0.73 10.08 -0.74
N GLN A 67 1.96 9.79 -0.31
CA GLN A 67 3.00 9.25 -1.19
C GLN A 67 2.66 7.83 -1.65
N LEU A 68 2.15 6.98 -0.74
CA LEU A 68 1.69 5.64 -1.08
C LEU A 68 0.55 5.68 -2.11
N GLY A 69 -0.43 6.58 -1.94
CA GLY A 69 -1.52 6.75 -2.91
C GLY A 69 -1.05 7.19 -4.30
N LYS A 70 -0.03 8.06 -4.39
CA LYS A 70 0.60 8.42 -5.68
C LYS A 70 1.28 7.22 -6.32
N LYS A 71 2.05 6.45 -5.53
CA LYS A 71 2.71 5.23 -6.00
C LYS A 71 1.71 4.20 -6.52
N GLU A 72 0.57 4.05 -5.86
CA GLU A 72 -0.51 3.15 -6.28
C GLU A 72 -1.07 3.55 -7.65
N GLN A 73 -1.34 4.84 -7.87
CA GLN A 73 -1.80 5.36 -9.15
C GLN A 73 -0.78 5.13 -10.27
N GLU A 74 0.51 5.37 -10.01
CA GLU A 74 1.59 5.14 -10.97
C GLU A 74 1.73 3.66 -11.34
N PHE A 75 1.65 2.76 -10.36
CA PHE A 75 1.67 1.31 -10.60
C PHE A 75 0.45 0.86 -11.40
N GLY A 76 -0.74 1.37 -11.07
CA GLY A 76 -1.98 1.07 -11.79
C GLY A 76 -1.93 1.49 -13.25
N ALA A 77 -1.40 2.69 -13.54
CA ALA A 77 -1.21 3.15 -14.90
C ALA A 77 -0.25 2.26 -15.68
N LYS A 78 0.93 1.96 -15.13
CA LYS A 78 1.94 1.10 -15.78
C LYS A 78 1.45 -0.32 -16.03
N MET A 79 0.72 -0.90 -15.06
CA MET A 79 0.13 -2.22 -15.20
C MET A 79 -0.94 -2.23 -16.30
N LYS A 80 -1.80 -1.20 -16.33
CA LYS A 80 -2.81 -1.06 -17.38
C LYS A 80 -2.14 -0.99 -18.76
N ASP A 81 -1.14 -0.14 -18.92
CA ASP A 81 -0.44 0.03 -20.21
C ASP A 81 0.18 -1.30 -20.65
N TYR A 82 0.87 -2.01 -19.73
CA TYR A 82 1.42 -3.34 -20.02
C TYR A 82 0.37 -4.35 -20.51
N CYS A 83 -0.79 -4.40 -19.85
CA CYS A 83 -1.89 -5.30 -20.22
C CYS A 83 -2.64 -4.89 -21.50
N GLN A 84 -2.45 -3.67 -22.00
CA GLN A 84 -3.05 -3.23 -23.27
C GLN A 84 -2.12 -3.51 -24.45
N ASP A 85 -0.81 -3.54 -24.20
CA ASP A 85 0.22 -3.77 -25.20
C ASP A 85 0.55 -5.28 -25.40
N ASN A 86 0.08 -6.15 -24.51
CA ASN A 86 0.29 -7.61 -24.53
C ASN A 86 -1.02 -8.38 -24.36
#